data_AF-A0A126QQL3-F1
#
_entry.id   AF-A0A126QQL3-F1
#
_cell.length_a   1.000
_cell.length_b   1.000
_cell.length_c   1.000
_cell.angle_alpha   90.00
_cell.angle_beta   90.00
_cell.angle_gamma   90.00
#
_symmetry.space_group_name_H-M   'P 1'
#
loop_
_entity.id
_entity.type
_entity.pdbx_description
1 polymer ?
#
loop_
_entity_poly.entity_id
_entity_poly.type
_entity_poly.pdbx_seq_one_letter_code
_entity_poly.pdbx_strand_id
1 'polypeptide(L)'
;MNNPFRLAACLTILCLALGSAAWTPWGAIYGSARDERSVGDQASDNKISLSIKGTLADKDSKLALKVHVYCFLGHVYLVGAIDDKDFRAFAIRTAKGTENVGKVTDYFKKETDTTADDLEIAAKVRTDLIAEGDLSATQIEQEVMDGEVVLLGMVRSKADAALAVKVARGVKGVKKVTSFLIPSK
;
A
#
# COMPACT_ATOMS: atom_id res chain seq x y z
N MET A 1 -24.12 38.89 18.95
CA MET A 1 -24.80 38.15 17.87
C MET A 1 -23.80 37.17 17.28
N ASN A 2 -23.81 35.93 17.78
CA ASN A 2 -22.83 34.91 17.44
C ASN A 2 -23.31 34.12 16.23
N ASN A 3 -22.57 34.21 15.12
CA ASN A 3 -22.94 33.58 13.86
C ASN A 3 -22.79 32.05 13.95
N PRO A 4 -23.88 31.26 13.82
CA PRO A 4 -23.85 29.80 14.02
C PRO A 4 -23.08 29.05 12.91
N PHE A 5 -22.69 29.75 11.85
CA PHE A 5 -21.94 29.18 10.72
C PHE A 5 -20.45 28.93 10.99
N ARG A 6 -19.87 29.49 12.07
CA ARG A 6 -18.45 29.29 12.36
C ARG A 6 -18.12 27.98 13.09
N LEU A 7 -19.09 27.33 13.74
CA LEU A 7 -18.88 26.00 14.36
C LEU A 7 -19.12 24.83 13.40
N ALA A 8 -19.97 24.99 12.38
CA ALA A 8 -20.25 23.93 11.41
C ALA A 8 -19.07 23.64 10.47
N ALA A 9 -18.22 24.63 10.20
CA ALA A 9 -17.05 24.46 9.33
C ALA A 9 -15.88 23.70 9.98
N CYS A 10 -15.86 23.57 11.31
CA CYS A 10 -14.79 22.87 12.03
C CYS A 10 -15.06 21.36 12.18
N LEU A 11 -16.33 20.94 12.16
CA LEU A 11 -16.73 19.53 12.32
C LEU A 11 -16.59 18.73 11.02
N THR A 12 -16.75 19.36 9.85
CA THR A 12 -16.55 18.70 8.55
C THR A 12 -15.07 18.53 8.19
N ILE A 13 -14.19 19.40 8.69
CA ILE A 13 -12.74 19.22 8.60
C ILE A 13 -12.26 18.07 9.49
N LEU A 14 -12.94 17.79 10.61
CA LEU A 14 -12.62 16.67 11.50
C LEU A 14 -13.05 15.30 10.93
N CYS A 15 -14.14 15.24 10.15
CA CYS A 15 -14.52 14.01 9.44
C CYS A 15 -13.63 13.69 8.22
N LEU A 16 -13.06 14.69 7.57
CA LEU A 16 -12.00 14.47 6.58
C LEU A 16 -10.65 14.16 7.25
N ALA A 17 -10.42 14.54 8.51
CA ALA A 17 -9.22 14.19 9.28
C ALA A 17 -9.25 12.75 9.85
N LEU A 18 -10.42 12.19 10.13
CA LEU A 18 -10.56 10.77 10.50
C LEU A 18 -10.55 9.83 9.28
N GLY A 19 -10.80 10.37 8.08
CA GLY A 19 -10.60 9.68 6.81
C GLY A 19 -9.22 9.89 6.17
N SER A 20 -8.35 10.74 6.73
CA SER A 20 -7.02 11.06 6.16
C SER A 20 -5.84 10.75 7.07
N ALA A 21 -6.05 10.22 8.28
CA ALA A 21 -4.97 9.63 9.07
C ALA A 21 -4.51 8.26 8.54
N ALA A 22 -5.30 7.60 7.68
CA ALA A 22 -4.97 6.32 7.04
C ALA A 22 -4.79 6.40 5.51
N TRP A 23 -4.91 7.59 4.92
CA TRP A 23 -4.93 7.79 3.47
C TRP A 23 -3.97 8.88 3.05
N THR A 24 -2.68 8.66 3.32
CA THR A 24 -1.63 9.09 2.40
C THR A 24 -0.55 8.01 2.43
N PRO A 25 0.07 7.66 1.29
CA PRO A 25 1.26 6.80 1.25
C PRO A 25 2.45 7.35 2.07
N TRP A 26 2.29 8.49 2.75
CA TRP A 26 3.28 9.13 3.61
C TRP A 26 2.90 9.14 5.11
N GLY A 27 1.67 8.74 5.47
CA GLY A 27 1.13 8.86 6.84
C GLY A 27 1.35 7.65 7.76
N ALA A 28 1.79 6.51 7.21
CA ALA A 28 1.91 5.25 7.96
C ALA A 28 3.37 4.78 8.07
N ILE A 29 4.24 5.66 8.58
CA ILE A 29 5.25 5.20 9.54
C ILE A 29 4.47 4.82 10.82
N TYR A 30 3.63 3.79 10.77
CA TYR A 30 3.05 3.17 11.97
C TYR A 30 4.07 2.17 12.51
N GLY A 31 5.22 2.70 12.93
CA GLY A 31 5.99 2.08 13.97
C GLY A 31 5.19 2.18 15.26
N SER A 32 4.58 1.07 15.68
CA SER A 32 4.12 0.72 17.05
C SER A 32 2.73 0.08 17.10
N ALA A 33 2.63 -1.19 16.66
CA ALA A 33 1.81 -2.21 17.36
C ALA A 33 2.00 -3.60 16.72
N ARG A 34 2.96 -4.35 17.26
CA ARG A 34 3.10 -5.82 17.20
C ARG A 34 3.21 -6.47 15.80
N ASP A 35 4.39 -6.33 15.20
CA ASP A 35 4.94 -7.25 14.18
C ASP A 35 6.11 -8.02 14.83
N GLU A 36 6.19 -9.35 14.70
CA GLU A 36 7.14 -10.25 15.39
C GLU A 36 8.59 -10.21 14.85
N ARG A 37 8.94 -9.23 14.00
CA ARG A 37 10.32 -9.06 13.47
C ARG A 37 11.13 -8.10 14.33
N SER A 38 12.45 -8.31 14.42
CA SER A 38 13.37 -7.37 15.09
C SER A 38 13.20 -5.96 14.54
N VAL A 39 13.19 -4.96 15.43
CA VAL A 39 13.07 -3.53 15.09
C VAL A 39 14.12 -3.10 14.05
N GLY A 40 15.27 -3.79 14.00
CA GLY A 40 16.33 -3.55 13.01
C GLY A 40 15.95 -3.90 11.57
N ASP A 41 15.27 -5.02 11.34
CA ASP A 41 14.93 -5.48 9.98
C ASP A 41 13.82 -4.61 9.36
N GLN A 42 12.84 -4.22 10.17
CA GLN A 42 11.78 -3.30 9.75
C GLN A 42 12.31 -1.89 9.50
N ALA A 43 13.25 -1.41 10.32
CA ALA A 43 13.91 -0.12 10.11
C ALA A 43 14.75 -0.13 8.81
N SER A 44 15.39 -1.26 8.49
CA SER A 44 16.14 -1.43 7.23
C SER A 44 15.22 -1.42 6.01
N ASP A 45 14.15 -2.23 6.02
CA ASP A 45 13.17 -2.30 4.93
C ASP A 45 12.51 -0.92 4.69
N ASN A 46 12.17 -0.18 5.75
CA ASN A 46 11.62 1.17 5.66
C ASN A 46 12.63 2.19 5.12
N LYS A 47 13.92 2.04 5.46
CA LYS A 47 14.99 2.89 4.92
C LYS A 47 15.17 2.64 3.42
N ILE A 48 15.13 1.38 2.98
CA ILE A 48 15.20 1.01 1.56
C ILE A 48 14.03 1.64 0.80
N SER A 49 12.80 1.43 1.25
CA SER A 49 11.61 1.96 0.58
C SER A 49 11.63 3.48 0.52
N LEU A 50 12.00 4.15 1.63
CA LEU A 50 12.11 5.60 1.69
C LEU A 50 13.22 6.15 0.78
N SER A 51 14.39 5.50 0.74
CA SER A 51 15.49 5.90 -0.15
C SER A 51 15.07 5.84 -1.61
N ILE A 52 14.45 4.72 -2.03
CA ILE A 52 13.96 4.54 -3.40
C ILE A 52 12.90 5.60 -3.71
N LYS A 53 11.91 5.77 -2.82
CA LYS A 53 10.83 6.75 -3.00
C LYS A 53 11.35 8.19 -3.08
N GLY A 54 12.36 8.54 -2.29
CA GLY A 54 13.05 9.84 -2.35
C GLY A 54 13.68 10.07 -3.72
N THR A 55 14.50 9.13 -4.21
CA THR A 55 15.12 9.23 -5.54
C THR A 55 14.09 9.28 -6.68
N LEU A 56 12.95 8.60 -6.53
CA LEU A 56 11.84 8.72 -7.47
C LEU A 56 11.25 10.13 -7.47
N ALA A 57 10.99 10.68 -6.28
CA ALA A 57 10.41 12.00 -6.11
C ALA A 57 11.33 13.12 -6.62
N ASP A 58 12.65 12.97 -6.45
CA ASP A 58 13.66 13.89 -6.98
C ASP A 58 13.66 13.92 -8.52
N LYS A 59 13.38 12.78 -9.17
CA LYS A 59 13.27 12.72 -10.63
C LYS A 59 11.96 13.32 -11.13
N ASP A 60 10.85 12.90 -10.55
CA ASP A 60 9.52 13.44 -10.85
C ASP A 60 8.57 13.15 -9.67
N SER A 61 8.22 14.19 -8.92
CA SER A 61 7.38 14.06 -7.73
C SER A 61 5.96 13.60 -8.05
N LYS A 62 5.40 13.99 -9.21
CA LYS A 62 4.03 13.64 -9.61
C LYS A 62 3.95 12.16 -9.99
N LEU A 63 4.91 11.68 -10.77
CA LEU A 63 4.98 10.27 -11.14
C LEU A 63 5.39 9.40 -9.94
N ALA A 64 6.26 9.90 -9.06
CA ALA A 64 6.64 9.20 -7.84
C ALA A 64 5.44 8.93 -6.94
N LEU A 65 4.49 9.87 -6.81
CA LEU A 65 3.26 9.66 -6.03
C LEU A 65 2.43 8.47 -6.54
N LYS A 66 2.49 8.16 -7.84
CA LYS A 66 1.79 7.03 -8.46
C LYS A 66 2.53 5.69 -8.33
N VAL A 67 3.77 5.67 -7.81
CA VAL A 67 4.54 4.44 -7.53
C VAL A 67 4.59 4.17 -6.03
N HIS A 68 3.92 3.13 -5.59
CA HIS A 68 4.02 2.60 -4.24
C HIS A 68 5.24 1.68 -4.16
N VAL A 69 6.05 1.88 -3.12
CA VAL A 69 7.31 1.14 -2.91
C VAL A 69 7.20 0.42 -1.58
N TYR A 70 7.21 -0.91 -1.63
CA TYR A 70 7.26 -1.76 -0.45
C TYR A 70 8.57 -2.53 -0.42
N CYS A 71 9.05 -2.87 0.77
CA CYS A 71 10.19 -3.76 0.95
C CYS A 71 9.88 -4.75 2.06
N PHE A 72 10.09 -6.04 1.78
CA PHE A 72 9.98 -7.10 2.77
C PHE A 72 11.19 -8.02 2.63
N LEU A 73 12.02 -8.12 3.67
CA LEU A 73 13.20 -9.00 3.69
C LEU A 73 14.16 -8.73 2.51
N GLY A 74 14.39 -7.45 2.19
CA GLY A 74 15.23 -7.05 1.05
C GLY A 74 14.64 -7.34 -0.34
N HIS A 75 13.37 -7.76 -0.43
CA HIS A 75 12.62 -7.88 -1.68
C HIS A 75 11.73 -6.64 -1.84
N VAL A 76 12.05 -5.82 -2.84
CA VAL A 76 11.30 -4.61 -3.19
C VAL A 76 10.16 -4.90 -4.14
N TYR A 77 9.00 -4.31 -3.86
CA TYR A 77 7.81 -4.33 -4.70
C TYR A 77 7.49 -2.92 -5.17
N LEU A 78 7.44 -2.72 -6.49
CA LEU A 78 7.03 -1.47 -7.12
C LEU A 78 5.63 -1.66 -7.69
N VAL A 79 4.64 -0.98 -7.12
CA VAL A 79 3.23 -1.13 -7.51
C VAL A 79 2.66 0.22 -7.92
N GLY A 80 1.92 0.30 -9.01
CA GLY A 80 1.30 1.57 -9.39
C GLY A 80 0.65 1.59 -10.77
N ALA A 81 -0.03 2.68 -11.08
CA ALA A 81 -0.66 2.90 -12.39
C ALA A 81 0.05 4.07 -13.10
N ILE A 82 0.92 3.75 -14.06
CA ILE A 82 1.77 4.73 -14.77
C ILE A 82 1.97 4.30 -16.23
N ASP A 83 1.70 5.22 -17.15
CA ASP A 83 1.91 5.03 -18.59
C ASP A 83 3.34 5.34 -19.04
N ASP A 84 4.06 6.17 -18.29
CA ASP A 84 5.44 6.54 -18.56
C ASP A 84 6.40 5.35 -18.42
N LYS A 85 6.82 4.80 -19.57
CA LYS A 85 7.73 3.65 -19.64
C LYS A 85 9.14 3.98 -19.15
N ASP A 86 9.58 5.22 -19.34
CA ASP A 86 10.93 5.65 -18.96
C ASP A 86 11.04 5.82 -17.45
N PHE A 87 9.98 6.36 -16.82
CA PHE A 87 9.87 6.45 -15.37
C PHE A 87 9.75 5.07 -14.72
N ARG A 88 8.97 4.15 -15.30
CA ARG A 88 8.92 2.75 -14.85
C ARG A 88 10.29 2.08 -14.91
N ALA A 89 10.99 2.23 -16.05
CA ALA A 89 12.33 1.69 -16.21
C ALA A 89 13.33 2.32 -15.22
N PHE A 90 13.20 3.63 -14.97
CA PHE A 90 13.97 4.33 -13.93
C PHE A 90 13.70 3.76 -12.54
N ALA A 91 12.43 3.58 -12.15
CA ALA A 91 12.06 3.04 -10.86
C ALA A 91 12.65 1.66 -10.61
N ILE A 92 12.58 0.78 -11.61
CA ILE A 92 13.16 -0.57 -11.54
C ILE A 92 14.68 -0.49 -11.39
N ARG A 93 15.37 0.37 -12.15
CA ARG A 93 16.82 0.54 -12.03
C ARG A 93 17.23 1.09 -10.67
N THR A 94 16.51 2.10 -10.19
CA THR A 94 16.76 2.71 -8.87
C THR A 94 16.62 1.66 -7.78
N ALA A 95 15.52 0.89 -7.78
CA ALA A 95 15.31 -0.18 -6.81
C ALA A 95 16.40 -1.24 -6.87
N LYS A 96 16.81 -1.68 -8.07
CA LYS A 96 17.91 -2.66 -8.24
C LYS A 96 19.28 -2.12 -7.81
N GLY A 97 19.48 -0.80 -7.86
CA GLY A 97 20.74 -0.16 -7.49
C GLY A 97 20.83 0.25 -6.03
N THR A 98 19.74 0.14 -5.26
CA THR A 98 19.74 0.44 -3.82
C THR A 98 20.43 -0.67 -3.04
N GLU A 99 21.27 -0.29 -2.09
CA GLU A 99 22.00 -1.22 -1.22
C GLU A 99 21.02 -2.14 -0.46
N ASN A 100 21.43 -3.40 -0.27
CA ASN A 100 20.66 -4.44 0.45
C ASN A 100 19.33 -4.85 -0.23
N VAL A 101 19.11 -4.48 -1.50
CA VAL A 101 18.03 -5.03 -2.32
C VAL A 101 18.47 -6.33 -2.99
N GLY A 102 17.87 -7.45 -2.58
CA GLY A 102 18.15 -8.77 -3.16
C GLY A 102 17.29 -9.08 -4.38
N LYS A 103 16.04 -8.60 -4.40
CA LYS A 103 15.09 -8.85 -5.49
C LYS A 103 14.16 -7.66 -5.70
N VAL A 104 13.75 -7.45 -6.95
CA VAL A 104 12.75 -6.45 -7.33
C VAL A 104 11.64 -7.14 -8.10
N THR A 105 10.39 -6.87 -7.71
CA THR A 105 9.19 -7.26 -8.43
C THR A 105 8.35 -6.02 -8.71
N ASP A 106 7.94 -5.82 -9.96
CA ASP A 106 7.07 -4.72 -10.34
C ASP A 106 5.68 -5.20 -10.75
N TYR A 107 4.69 -4.38 -10.43
CA TYR A 107 3.31 -4.54 -10.85
C TYR A 107 2.77 -3.18 -11.29
N PHE A 108 3.00 -2.86 -12.56
CA PHE A 108 2.52 -1.61 -13.15
C PHE A 108 1.31 -1.83 -14.05
N LYS A 109 0.29 -1.03 -13.83
CA LYS A 109 -0.88 -0.93 -14.68
C LYS A 109 -0.77 0.29 -15.60
N LYS A 110 -1.56 0.25 -16.67
CA LYS A 110 -1.85 1.45 -17.44
C LYS A 110 -2.45 2.50 -16.50
N GLU A 111 -2.08 3.74 -16.68
CA GLU A 111 -2.65 4.84 -15.91
C GLU A 111 -4.17 4.88 -16.10
N THR A 112 -4.86 4.84 -14.97
CA THR A 112 -6.30 5.01 -14.85
C THR A 112 -6.54 5.93 -13.66
N ASP A 113 -7.54 6.79 -13.74
CA ASP A 113 -7.93 7.59 -12.59
C ASP A 113 -8.38 6.67 -11.46
N THR A 114 -7.89 6.91 -10.23
CA THR A 114 -8.44 6.25 -9.05
C THR A 114 -9.90 6.66 -8.91
N THR A 115 -10.80 5.69 -9.00
CA THR A 115 -12.23 5.94 -8.94
C THR A 115 -12.73 5.93 -7.50
N ALA A 116 -13.91 6.54 -7.26
CA ALA A 116 -14.61 6.37 -6.00
C ALA A 116 -14.91 4.88 -5.72
N ASP A 117 -15.12 4.09 -6.78
CA ASP A 117 -15.30 2.64 -6.70
C ASP A 117 -14.04 1.94 -6.18
N ASP A 118 -12.85 2.31 -6.66
CA ASP A 118 -11.58 1.74 -6.18
C ASP A 118 -11.34 2.07 -4.70
N LEU A 119 -11.69 3.28 -4.26
CA LEU A 119 -11.63 3.70 -2.87
C LEU A 119 -12.55 2.84 -1.99
N GLU A 120 -13.78 2.60 -2.46
CA GLU A 120 -14.76 1.77 -1.76
C GLU A 120 -14.35 0.30 -1.72
N ILE A 121 -13.84 -0.24 -2.84
CA ILE A 121 -13.27 -1.59 -2.90
C ILE A 121 -12.13 -1.72 -1.90
N ALA A 122 -11.20 -0.75 -1.88
CA ALA A 122 -10.10 -0.75 -0.94
C ALA A 122 -10.60 -0.76 0.50
N ALA A 123 -11.51 0.14 0.87
CA ALA A 123 -12.07 0.17 2.21
C ALA A 123 -12.72 -1.17 2.60
N LYS A 124 -13.52 -1.77 1.71
CA LYS A 124 -14.19 -3.05 1.96
C LYS A 124 -13.22 -4.22 2.10
N VAL A 125 -12.25 -4.36 1.19
CA VAL A 125 -11.23 -5.40 1.30
C VAL A 125 -10.47 -5.25 2.61
N ARG A 126 -10.12 -4.02 3.01
CA ARG A 126 -9.47 -3.76 4.30
C ARG A 126 -10.33 -4.22 5.47
N THR A 127 -11.62 -3.87 5.48
CA THR A 127 -12.57 -4.26 6.52
C THR A 127 -12.76 -5.78 6.58
N ASP A 128 -12.94 -6.44 5.44
CA ASP A 128 -13.19 -7.88 5.37
C ASP A 128 -11.94 -8.67 5.79
N LEU A 129 -10.74 -8.20 5.43
CA LEU A 129 -9.49 -8.78 5.93
C LEU A 129 -9.36 -8.65 7.46
N ILE A 130 -9.79 -7.52 8.04
CA ILE A 130 -9.79 -7.33 9.51
C ILE A 130 -10.82 -8.21 10.20
N ALA A 131 -11.99 -8.39 9.58
CA ALA A 131 -13.07 -9.21 10.11
C ALA A 131 -12.70 -10.70 10.17
N GLU A 132 -11.84 -11.15 9.25
CA GLU A 132 -11.25 -12.48 9.29
C GLU A 132 -10.19 -12.54 10.40
N GLY A 133 -10.63 -12.75 11.65
CA GLY A 133 -9.78 -12.69 12.86
C GLY A 133 -8.61 -13.68 12.87
N ASP A 134 -8.63 -14.68 11.99
CA ASP A 134 -7.50 -15.57 11.76
C ASP A 134 -6.40 -14.89 10.93
N LEU A 135 -6.69 -13.88 10.11
CA LEU A 135 -5.67 -13.13 9.39
C LEU A 135 -5.10 -12.02 10.27
N SER A 136 -3.76 -11.94 10.31
CA SER A 136 -3.09 -10.76 10.82
C SER A 136 -3.23 -9.62 9.80
N ALA A 137 -4.42 -9.01 9.74
CA ALA A 137 -4.74 -7.97 8.77
C ALA A 137 -3.89 -6.70 8.94
N THR A 138 -3.18 -6.54 10.05
CA THR A 138 -2.19 -5.48 10.26
C THR A 138 -0.89 -5.70 9.48
N GLN A 139 -0.65 -6.92 8.98
CA GLN A 139 0.55 -7.26 8.20
C GLN A 139 0.29 -7.37 6.69
N ILE A 140 -0.95 -7.12 6.25
CA ILE A 140 -1.36 -7.17 4.84
C ILE A 140 -1.68 -5.75 4.39
N GLU A 141 -0.89 -5.27 3.44
CA GLU A 141 -1.17 -4.07 2.67
C GLU A 141 -1.90 -4.41 1.38
N GLN A 142 -2.67 -3.46 0.88
CA GLN A 142 -3.39 -3.62 -0.37
C GLN A 142 -3.41 -2.36 -1.22
N GLU A 143 -3.29 -2.57 -2.53
CA GLU A 143 -3.42 -1.51 -3.53
C GLU A 143 -4.55 -1.88 -4.50
N VAL A 144 -5.39 -0.90 -4.85
CA VAL A 144 -6.54 -1.10 -5.74
C VAL A 144 -6.44 -0.16 -6.93
N MET A 145 -6.45 -0.74 -8.13
CA MET A 145 -6.35 0.00 -9.39
C MET A 145 -7.30 -0.61 -10.41
N ASP A 146 -8.36 0.12 -10.79
CA ASP A 146 -9.37 -0.33 -11.76
C ASP A 146 -10.04 -1.67 -11.37
N GLY A 147 -10.41 -1.81 -10.10
CA GLY A 147 -10.99 -3.01 -9.52
C GLY A 147 -10.04 -4.20 -9.41
N GLU A 148 -8.75 -4.03 -9.69
CA GLU A 148 -7.73 -5.03 -9.42
C GLU A 148 -7.04 -4.77 -8.08
N VAL A 149 -7.07 -5.78 -7.21
CA VAL A 149 -6.45 -5.73 -5.88
C VAL A 149 -5.09 -6.40 -5.92
N VAL A 150 -4.08 -5.72 -5.40
CA VAL A 150 -2.73 -6.27 -5.17
C VAL A 150 -2.54 -6.39 -3.66
N LEU A 151 -2.33 -7.61 -3.18
CA LEU A 151 -2.07 -7.89 -1.76
C LEU A 151 -0.56 -8.04 -1.52
N LEU A 152 -0.02 -7.32 -0.55
CA LEU A 152 1.40 -7.33 -0.18
C LEU A 152 1.58 -7.54 1.32
N GLY A 153 2.72 -8.09 1.73
CA GLY A 153 3.07 -8.23 3.15
C GLY A 153 3.38 -9.66 3.57
N MET A 154 3.55 -9.85 4.86
CA MET A 154 3.93 -11.12 5.48
C MET A 154 2.70 -11.79 6.08
N VAL A 155 2.59 -13.11 5.90
CA VAL A 155 1.51 -13.91 6.51
C VAL A 155 2.08 -15.15 7.20
N ARG A 156 1.33 -15.73 8.14
CA ARG A 156 1.85 -16.82 8.98
C ARG A 156 1.97 -18.15 8.24
N SER A 157 1.20 -18.33 7.16
CA SER A 157 1.16 -19.58 6.41
C SER A 157 0.69 -19.38 4.97
N LYS A 158 0.91 -20.38 4.11
CA LYS A 158 0.30 -20.43 2.78
C LYS A 158 -1.23 -20.47 2.81
N ALA A 159 -1.81 -21.05 3.86
CA ALA A 159 -3.27 -21.09 4.03
C ALA A 159 -3.82 -19.68 4.30
N ASP A 160 -3.11 -18.88 5.12
CA ASP A 160 -3.45 -17.49 5.40
C ASP A 160 -3.36 -16.64 4.12
N ALA A 161 -2.32 -16.84 3.30
CA ALA A 161 -2.22 -16.19 1.99
C ALA A 161 -3.43 -16.51 1.10
N ALA A 162 -3.81 -17.79 1.03
CA ALA A 162 -4.95 -18.23 0.23
C ALA A 162 -6.29 -17.69 0.76
N LEU A 163 -6.44 -17.63 2.09
CA LEU A 163 -7.60 -17.05 2.75
C LEU A 163 -7.71 -15.54 2.46
N ALA A 164 -6.61 -14.78 2.59
CA ALA A 164 -6.58 -13.36 2.25
C ALA A 164 -6.98 -13.09 0.79
N VAL A 165 -6.48 -13.91 -0.14
CA VAL A 165 -6.87 -13.83 -1.56
C VAL A 165 -8.36 -14.15 -1.74
N LYS A 166 -8.88 -15.16 -1.05
CA LYS A 166 -10.30 -15.54 -1.10
C LYS A 166 -11.19 -14.41 -0.57
N VAL A 167 -10.82 -13.80 0.55
CA VAL A 167 -11.52 -12.66 1.16
C VAL A 167 -11.56 -11.48 0.18
N ALA A 168 -10.40 -11.07 -0.35
CA ALA A 168 -10.34 -9.96 -1.30
C ALA A 168 -11.17 -10.24 -2.58
N ARG A 169 -11.17 -11.48 -3.09
CA ARG A 169 -12.01 -11.86 -4.24
C ARG A 169 -13.51 -11.83 -3.95
N GLY A 170 -13.92 -11.98 -2.69
CA GLY A 170 -15.32 -11.95 -2.28
C GLY A 170 -15.91 -10.54 -2.30
N VAL A 171 -15.08 -9.51 -2.32
CA VAL A 171 -15.54 -8.12 -2.31
C VAL A 171 -16.16 -7.73 -3.64
N LYS A 172 -17.39 -7.22 -3.59
CA LYS A 172 -18.10 -6.72 -4.77
C LYS A 172 -17.29 -5.62 -5.47
N GLY A 173 -17.09 -5.77 -6.77
CA GLY A 173 -16.34 -4.84 -7.61
C GLY A 173 -14.91 -5.28 -7.89
N VAL A 174 -14.38 -6.25 -7.13
CA VAL A 174 -13.07 -6.85 -7.41
C VAL A 174 -13.13 -7.69 -8.69
N LYS A 175 -12.34 -7.29 -9.68
CA LYS A 175 -12.21 -7.96 -10.98
C LYS A 175 -11.10 -9.00 -10.96
N LYS A 176 -10.00 -8.70 -10.26
CA LYS A 176 -8.82 -9.56 -10.18
C LYS A 176 -8.09 -9.33 -8.86
N VAL A 177 -7.46 -10.39 -8.36
CA VAL A 177 -6.57 -10.32 -7.19
C VAL A 177 -5.22 -10.91 -7.57
N THR A 178 -4.18 -10.10 -7.39
CA THR A 178 -2.78 -10.49 -7.51
C THR A 178 -2.17 -10.50 -6.10
N SER A 179 -1.45 -11.56 -5.74
CA SER A 179 -0.90 -11.72 -4.40
C SER A 179 0.63 -11.79 -4.44
N PHE A 180 1.25 -10.94 -3.65
CA PHE A 180 2.67 -10.94 -3.31
C PHE A 180 2.86 -11.19 -1.80
N LEU A 181 1.92 -11.89 -1.18
CA LEU A 181 2.01 -12.26 0.22
C LEU A 181 3.11 -13.30 0.42
N ILE A 182 3.93 -13.08 1.45
CA ILE A 182 5.07 -13.94 1.78
C ILE A 182 4.72 -14.76 3.03
N PRO A 183 4.54 -16.08 2.90
CA PRO A 183 4.37 -16.96 4.05
C PRO A 183 5.66 -17.05 4.88
N SER A 184 5.54 -16.97 6.20
CA SER A 184 6.66 -17.18 7.12
C SER A 184 6.98 -18.66 7.37
N LYS A 185 6.07 -19.57 7.01
CA LYS A 185 6.18 -21.04 7.12
C LYS A 185 5.64 -21.73 5.87
#